data_AF-A0AB39L7M1-F1
#
_entry.id   AF-A0AB39L7M1-F1
#
_cell.length_a   1.000
_cell.length_b   1.000
_cell.length_c   1.000
_cell.angle_alpha   90.00
_cell.angle_beta   90.00
_cell.angle_gamma   90.00
#
_symmetry.space_group_name_H-M   'P 1'
#
loop_
_entity.id
_entity.type
_entity.pdbx_description
1 polymer ?
#
loop_
_entity_poly.entity_id
_entity_poly.type
_entity_poly.pdbx_seq_one_letter_code
_entity_poly.pdbx_strand_id
1 'polypeptide(L)' 'MSEDPRETAIEAGQPEVEAALAGLASAADQPLAAQADAFEAFHAALMHVLDAEPAE' A
#
# COMPACT_ATOMS: atom_id res chain seq x y z
N MET A 1 -15.43 -7.43 22.20
CA MET A 1 -15.30 -6.35 21.20
C MET A 1 -15.32 -7.05 19.86
N SER A 2 -16.16 -6.61 18.91
CA SER A 2 -16.15 -7.17 17.57
C SER A 2 -15.12 -6.37 16.76
N GLU A 3 -13.96 -6.96 16.49
CA GLU A 3 -13.00 -6.39 15.53
C GLU A 3 -13.70 -6.32 14.17
N ASP A 4 -13.66 -5.13 13.56
CA ASP A 4 -14.21 -4.92 12.23
C ASP A 4 -13.27 -5.60 11.22
N PRO A 5 -13.77 -6.48 10.34
CA PRO A 5 -12.92 -7.21 9.39
C PRO A 5 -12.13 -6.28 8.45
N ARG A 6 -12.59 -5.04 8.22
CA ARG A 6 -11.83 -4.04 7.47
C ARG A 6 -10.69 -3.46 8.28
N GLU A 7 -10.88 -3.24 9.58
CA GLU A 7 -9.82 -2.80 10.49
C GLU A 7 -8.67 -3.83 10.51
N THR A 8 -9.01 -5.12 10.61
CA THR A 8 -8.03 -6.21 10.53
C THR A 8 -7.31 -6.28 9.18
N ALA A 9 -8.02 -6.08 8.06
CA ALA A 9 -7.42 -6.07 6.72
C ALA A 9 -6.46 -4.89 6.53
N ILE A 10 -6.81 -3.71 7.06
CA ILE A 10 -5.97 -2.52 7.04
C ILE A 10 -4.71 -2.75 7.88
N GLU A 11 -4.83 -3.27 9.10
CA GLU A 11 -3.67 -3.58 9.96
C GLU A 11 -2.74 -4.62 9.31
N ALA A 12 -3.30 -5.63 8.63
CA ALA A 12 -2.52 -6.65 7.96
C ALA A 12 -1.73 -6.11 6.74
N GLY A 13 -2.32 -5.19 5.97
CA GLY A 13 -1.68 -4.63 4.78
C GLY A 13 -0.88 -3.35 5.02
N GLN A 14 -1.04 -2.71 6.19
CA GLN A 14 -0.33 -1.47 6.54
C GLN A 14 1.21 -1.58 6.38
N PRO A 15 1.89 -2.66 6.83
CA PRO A 15 3.34 -2.76 6.68
C PRO A 15 3.82 -2.73 5.22
N GLU A 16 3.04 -3.33 4.30
CA GLU A 16 3.36 -3.37 2.87
C GLU A 16 3.20 -1.97 2.24
N VAL A 17 2.13 -1.26 2.59
CA VAL A 17 1.89 0.11 2.14
C VAL A 17 2.98 1.06 2.66
N GLU A 18 3.39 0.93 3.92
CA GLU A 18 4.47 1.72 4.51
C GLU A 18 5.82 1.46 3.83
N ALA A 19 6.13 0.20 3.54
CA ALA A 19 7.34 -0.16 2.80
C ALA A 19 7.34 0.42 1.37
N ALA A 20 6.21 0.34 0.67
CA ALA A 20 6.08 0.90 -0.67
C ALA A 20 6.14 2.44 -0.66
N LEU A 21 5.58 3.09 0.36
CA LEU A 21 5.68 4.54 0.56
C LEU A 21 7.13 4.98 0.81
N ALA A 22 7.89 4.24 1.61
CA ALA A 22 9.32 4.50 1.80
C ALA A 22 10.12 4.31 0.50
N GLY A 23 9.75 3.30 -0.31
CA GLY A 23 10.31 3.09 -1.65
C GLY A 23 10.06 4.29 -2.58
N LEU A 24 8.84 4.82 -2.59
CA LEU A 24 8.49 6.03 -3.34
C LEU A 24 9.30 7.25 -2.88
N ALA A 25 9.43 7.45 -1.56
CA ALA A 25 10.24 8.54 -1.02
C ALA A 25 11.73 8.41 -1.42
N SER A 26 12.28 7.19 -1.42
CA SER A 26 13.65 6.95 -1.86
C SER A 26 13.84 7.12 -3.38
N ALA A 27 12.77 6.98 -4.17
CA ALA A 27 12.80 7.19 -5.61
C ALA A 27 12.71 8.67 -6.01
N ALA A 28 12.42 9.59 -5.08
CA ALA A 28 12.13 10.99 -5.37
C ALA A 28 13.24 11.72 -6.15
N ASP A 29 14.51 11.36 -5.90
CA ASP A 29 15.68 11.95 -6.58
C ASP A 29 16.18 11.12 -7.79
N GLN A 30 15.46 10.05 -8.15
CA GLN A 30 15.81 9.18 -9.27
C GLN A 30 15.16 9.64 -10.59
N PRO A 31 15.54 9.09 -11.75
CA PRO A 31 14.88 9.39 -13.02
C PRO A 31 13.36 9.10 -12.98
N LEU A 32 12.59 9.80 -13.83
CA LEU A 32 11.12 9.70 -13.87
C LEU A 32 10.61 8.25 -14.02
N ALA A 33 11.32 7.41 -14.77
CA ALA A 33 10.96 6.00 -14.91
C ALA A 33 10.98 5.26 -13.55
N ALA A 34 12.01 5.47 -12.73
CA ALA A 34 12.10 4.86 -11.40
C ALA A 34 11.06 5.44 -10.43
N GLN A 35 10.71 6.72 -10.57
CA GLN A 35 9.60 7.32 -9.81
C GLN A 35 8.24 6.71 -10.20
N ALA A 36 8.02 6.47 -11.49
CA ALA A 36 6.80 5.84 -11.99
C ALA A 36 6.68 4.39 -11.50
N ASP A 37 7.76 3.60 -11.57
CA ASP A 37 7.78 2.23 -11.06
C ASP A 37 7.48 2.17 -9.55
N ALA A 38 8.07 3.08 -8.77
CA ALA A 38 7.83 3.17 -7.33
C ALA A 38 6.39 3.63 -7.00
N PHE A 39 5.82 4.52 -7.81
CA PHE A 39 4.44 4.96 -7.67
C PHE A 39 3.47 3.82 -7.98
N GLU A 40 3.70 3.05 -9.05
CA GLU A 40 2.88 1.87 -9.38
C GLU A 40 2.90 0.83 -8.26
N ALA A 41 4.07 0.57 -7.67
CA ALA A 41 4.20 -0.34 -6.52
C ALA A 41 3.42 0.16 -5.29
N PHE A 42 3.52 1.44 -4.95
CA PHE A 42 2.75 2.04 -3.85
C PHE A 42 1.25 1.98 -4.12
N HIS A 43 0.83 2.33 -5.33
CA HIS A 43 -0.57 2.30 -5.72
C HIS A 43 -1.15 0.89 -5.66
N ALA A 44 -0.40 -0.13 -6.11
CA ALA A 44 -0.81 -1.53 -6.03
C ALA A 44 -0.99 -2.01 -4.57
N ALA A 45 -0.05 -1.69 -3.68
CA ALA A 45 -0.14 -2.02 -2.26
C ALA A 45 -1.35 -1.34 -1.60
N LEU A 46 -1.59 -0.07 -1.92
CA LEU A 46 -2.73 0.67 -1.41
C LEU A 46 -4.07 0.08 -1.92
N MET A 47 -4.14 -0.25 -3.20
CA MET A 47 -5.32 -0.90 -3.77
C MET A 47 -5.59 -2.25 -3.13
N HIS A 48 -4.56 -3.04 -2.80
CA HIS A 48 -4.76 -4.32 -2.11
C HIS A 48 -5.46 -4.15 -0.75
N VAL A 49 -5.14 -3.09 -0.01
CA VAL A 49 -5.79 -2.75 1.26
C VAL A 49 -7.20 -2.21 1.07
N LEU A 50 -7.41 -1.35 0.06
CA LEU A 50 -8.70 -0.72 -0.21
C LEU A 50 -9.72 -1.68 -0.84
N ASP A 51 -9.25 -2.63 -1.66
CA ASP A 51 -10.05 -3.64 -2.36
C ASP A 51 -10.23 -4.92 -1.52
N ALA A 52 -9.65 -4.96 -0.31
CA ALA A 52 -9.97 -5.97 0.68
C ALA A 52 -11.42 -5.76 1.18
N GLU A 53 -12.40 -6.07 0.32
CA GLU A 53 -13.78 -6.22 0.76
C GLU A 53 -13.83 -7.32 1.81
N PRO A 54 -14.55 -7.10 2.93
CA PRO A 54 -14.84 -8.19 3.84
C PRO A 54 -15.67 -9.21 3.07
N ALA A 55 -15.16 -10.45 2.93
CA ALA A 55 -15.88 -11.52 2.28
C ALA A 55 -17.29 -11.64 2.90
N GLU A 56 -18.33 -11.44 2.08
CA GLU A 56 -19.74 -11.58 2.47
C GLU A 56 -20.08 -12.98 2.99
#